data_AF-A0A954U5R7-F1
#
_entry.id   AF-A0A954U5R7-F1
#
_cell.length_a   1.000
_cell.length_b   1.000
_cell.length_c   1.000
_cell.angle_alpha   90.00
_cell.angle_beta   90.00
_cell.angle_gamma   90.00
#
_symmetry.space_group_name_H-M   'P 1'
#
loop_
_entity.id
_entity.type
_entity.pdbx_description
1 polymer ?
#
loop_
_entity_poly.entity_id
_entity_poly.type
_entity_poly.pdbx_seq_one_letter_code
_entity_poly.pdbx_strand_id
1 'polypeptide(L)'
;MAMAPSHTGIGIRRFFTTEGVHPYDEVTWELRDARITNYRDGSVAFEQTDVEFPTTWSLNATNIVAQKYFRGTLGEPGREHSLKQVIDRVADTITQWGIEGGYFVDDH
;
A
#
# COMPACT_ATOMS: atom_id res chain seq x y z
N MET A 1 -14.61 -43.99 6.52
CA MET A 1 -14.07 -42.97 7.44
C MET A 1 -13.71 -41.77 6.58
N ALA A 2 -14.54 -40.73 6.56
CA ALA A 2 -14.25 -39.52 5.79
C ALA A 2 -13.21 -38.71 6.55
N MET A 3 -12.01 -38.57 5.98
CA MET A 3 -11.01 -37.66 6.52
C MET A 3 -11.53 -36.23 6.31
N ALA A 4 -11.77 -35.49 7.39
CA ALA A 4 -11.97 -34.06 7.28
C ALA A 4 -10.73 -33.46 6.61
N PRO A 5 -10.88 -32.51 5.66
CA PRO A 5 -9.74 -31.85 5.06
C PRO A 5 -8.90 -31.22 6.17
N SER A 6 -7.60 -31.48 6.16
CA SER A 6 -6.67 -31.07 7.22
C SER A 6 -6.53 -29.54 7.35
N HIS A 7 -7.03 -28.78 6.36
CA HIS A 7 -7.17 -27.34 6.41
C HIS A 7 -8.43 -26.93 5.64
N THR A 8 -9.26 -26.06 6.22
CA THR A 8 -10.36 -25.39 5.49
C THR A 8 -9.72 -24.31 4.61
N GLY A 9 -9.64 -24.55 3.31
CA GLY A 9 -9.16 -23.54 2.37
C GLY A 9 -10.16 -22.39 2.21
N ILE A 10 -9.64 -21.19 2.00
CA ILE A 10 -10.40 -19.95 1.81
C ILE A 10 -10.54 -19.71 0.30
N GLY A 11 -11.77 -19.76 -0.20
CA GLY A 11 -12.10 -19.26 -1.53
C GLY A 11 -12.17 -17.74 -1.53
N ILE A 12 -11.33 -17.09 -2.34
CA ILE A 12 -11.34 -15.64 -2.51
C ILE A 12 -12.19 -15.29 -3.72
N ARG A 13 -13.11 -14.35 -3.52
CA ARG A 13 -13.93 -13.78 -4.60
C ARG A 13 -13.65 -12.28 -4.70
N ARG A 14 -13.66 -11.76 -5.92
CA ARG A 14 -13.55 -10.32 -6.17
C ARG A 14 -14.71 -9.59 -5.48
N PHE A 15 -14.41 -8.48 -4.82
CA PHE A 15 -15.42 -7.67 -4.11
C PHE A 15 -15.30 -6.19 -4.45
N PHE A 16 -14.09 -5.64 -4.37
CA PHE A 16 -13.78 -4.25 -4.75
C PHE A 16 -12.99 -4.14 -6.05
N THR A 17 -12.90 -5.22 -6.83
CA THR A 17 -12.11 -5.26 -8.05
C THR A 17 -12.93 -5.82 -9.20
N THR A 18 -12.68 -5.30 -10.40
CA THR A 18 -13.26 -5.80 -11.63
C THR A 18 -12.27 -6.76 -12.31
N GLU A 19 -12.78 -7.84 -12.91
CA GLU A 19 -11.93 -8.75 -13.68
C GLU A 19 -11.31 -8.03 -14.87
N GLY A 20 -10.01 -8.26 -15.11
CA GLY A 20 -9.26 -7.63 -16.21
C GLY A 20 -8.93 -6.15 -16.02
N VAL A 21 -9.31 -5.54 -14.90
CA VAL A 21 -8.99 -4.13 -14.57
C VAL A 21 -8.01 -4.10 -13.41
N HIS A 22 -6.92 -3.34 -13.57
CA HIS A 22 -5.99 -3.14 -12.46
C HIS A 22 -6.62 -2.19 -11.44
N PRO A 23 -6.65 -2.50 -10.13
CA PRO A 23 -7.34 -1.66 -9.14
C PRO A 23 -6.83 -0.22 -9.08
N TYR A 24 -5.55 0.02 -9.40
CA TYR A 24 -5.00 1.36 -9.47
C TYR A 24 -5.55 2.21 -10.63
N ASP A 25 -6.06 1.58 -11.70
CA ASP A 25 -6.65 2.29 -12.84
C ASP A 25 -8.05 2.82 -12.50
N GLU A 26 -8.70 2.25 -11.48
CA GLU A 26 -10.00 2.69 -10.97
C GLU A 26 -9.89 3.86 -9.98
N VAL A 27 -8.66 4.30 -9.66
CA VAL A 27 -8.38 5.39 -8.71
C VAL A 27 -7.67 6.52 -9.42
N THR A 28 -8.05 7.77 -9.12
CA THR A 28 -7.32 8.94 -9.61
C THR A 28 -6.15 9.28 -8.68
N TRP A 29 -4.96 9.37 -9.25
CA TRP A 29 -3.71 9.65 -8.54
C TRP A 29 -3.17 11.02 -8.90
N GLU A 30 -2.44 11.63 -7.99
CA GLU A 30 -1.69 12.85 -8.23
C GLU A 30 -0.36 12.86 -7.48
N LEU A 31 0.57 13.65 -8.00
CA LEU A 31 1.82 13.98 -7.32
C LEU A 31 1.61 15.20 -6.44
N ARG A 32 2.15 15.16 -5.23
CA ARG A 32 2.13 16.29 -4.30
C ARG A 32 3.34 16.23 -3.37
N ASP A 33 3.64 17.35 -2.72
CA ASP A 33 4.72 17.42 -1.75
C ASP A 33 4.22 17.10 -0.34
N ALA A 34 4.90 16.17 0.33
CA ALA A 34 4.67 15.87 1.73
C ALA A 34 5.60 16.73 2.60
N ARG A 35 5.05 17.76 3.26
CA ARG A 35 5.82 18.69 4.08
C ARG A 35 5.19 18.89 5.44
N ILE A 36 5.99 18.73 6.49
CA ILE A 36 5.60 18.96 7.87
C ILE A 36 6.48 20.07 8.43
N THR A 37 5.86 21.17 8.84
CA THR A 37 6.52 22.31 9.45
C THR A 37 6.29 22.34 10.96
N ASN A 38 7.30 22.72 11.72
CA ASN A 38 7.17 22.97 13.15
C ASN A 38 6.38 24.27 13.38
N TYR A 39 5.28 24.16 14.12
CA TYR A 39 4.39 25.28 14.39
C TYR A 39 5.01 26.40 15.25
N ARG A 40 6.10 26.13 15.97
CA ARG A 40 6.74 27.11 16.87
C ARG A 40 7.69 28.06 16.17
N ASP A 41 8.45 27.55 15.19
CA ASP A 41 9.54 28.28 14.55
C ASP A 41 9.45 28.29 13.01
N GLY A 42 8.47 27.59 12.43
CA GLY A 42 8.29 27.50 10.98
C GLY A 42 9.31 26.61 10.27
N SER A 43 10.23 25.96 11.00
CA SER A 43 11.23 25.08 10.41
C SER A 43 10.60 23.83 9.78
N VAL A 44 11.23 23.28 8.75
CA VAL A 44 10.78 22.05 8.10
C VAL A 44 11.26 20.86 8.90
N ALA A 45 10.33 20.12 9.51
CA ALA A 45 10.63 18.91 10.27
C ALA A 45 10.73 17.67 9.37
N PHE A 46 10.02 17.67 8.24
CA PHE A 46 10.06 16.62 7.23
C PHE A 46 9.63 17.19 5.89
N GLU A 47 10.29 16.75 4.82
CA GLU A 47 9.92 17.05 3.45
C GLU A 47 10.28 15.88 2.53
N GLN A 48 9.35 15.53 1.66
CA GLN A 48 9.58 14.65 0.52
C GLN A 48 8.68 15.14 -0.62
N THR A 49 9.29 15.54 -1.72
CA THR A 49 8.58 16.08 -2.90
C THR A 49 8.11 14.95 -3.80
N ASP A 50 7.18 15.29 -4.71
CA ASP A 50 6.76 14.42 -5.81
C ASP A 50 6.26 13.04 -5.35
N VAL A 51 5.53 12.99 -4.23
CA VAL A 51 4.94 11.75 -3.74
C VAL A 51 3.57 11.49 -4.35
N GLU A 52 3.32 10.24 -4.78
CA GLU A 52 2.09 9.84 -5.47
C GLU A 52 1.04 9.30 -4.49
N PHE A 53 -0.12 9.92 -4.47
CA PHE A 53 -1.27 9.55 -3.63
C PHE A 53 -2.60 9.70 -4.37
N PRO A 54 -3.68 9.06 -3.88
CA PRO A 54 -5.02 9.29 -4.40
C PRO A 54 -5.46 10.73 -4.19
N THR A 55 -6.14 11.32 -5.17
CA THR A 55 -6.67 12.70 -5.09
C THR A 55 -7.64 12.89 -3.93
N THR A 56 -8.30 11.82 -3.49
CA THR A 56 -9.26 11.83 -2.37
C THR A 56 -8.62 11.92 -0.99
N TRP A 57 -7.30 11.70 -0.87
CA TRP A 57 -6.61 11.73 0.41
C TRP A 57 -6.28 13.15 0.84
N SER A 58 -6.46 13.44 2.14
CA SER A 58 -6.03 14.72 2.71
C SER A 58 -4.50 14.88 2.71
N LEU A 59 -4.02 16.12 2.70
CA LEU A 59 -2.59 16.43 2.85
C LEU A 59 -2.02 15.87 4.17
N ASN A 60 -2.81 15.87 5.25
CA ASN A 60 -2.39 15.28 6.52
C ASN A 60 -2.15 13.77 6.41
N ALA A 61 -3.02 13.04 5.69
CA ALA A 61 -2.82 11.61 5.44
C ALA A 61 -1.56 11.35 4.58
N THR A 62 -1.33 12.18 3.57
CA THR A 62 -0.11 12.13 2.74
C THR A 62 1.14 12.32 3.60
N ASN A 63 1.16 13.37 4.42
CA ASN A 63 2.28 13.68 5.31
C ASN A 63 2.60 12.53 6.28
N ILE A 64 1.57 11.96 6.92
CA ILE A 64 1.76 10.85 7.87
C ILE A 64 2.30 9.62 7.15
N VAL A 65 1.73 9.24 6.00
CA VAL A 65 2.18 8.05 5.27
C VAL A 65 3.59 8.22 4.74
N ALA A 66 3.89 9.34 4.09
CA ALA A 66 5.23 9.62 3.59
C ALA A 66 6.26 9.61 4.72
N GLN A 67 5.99 10.24 5.87
CA GLN A 67 6.96 10.29 6.97
C GLN A 67 7.16 8.94 7.66
N LYS A 68 6.09 8.17 7.89
CA LYS A 68 6.13 7.01 8.79
C LYS A 68 6.18 5.66 8.10
N TYR A 69 5.68 5.55 6.87
CA TYR A 69 5.43 4.25 6.23
C TYR A 69 6.21 4.03 4.94
N PHE A 70 6.57 5.10 4.23
CA PHE A 70 7.48 4.98 3.09
C PHE A 70 8.82 4.43 3.58
N ARG A 71 9.29 3.38 2.91
CA ARG A 71 10.59 2.74 3.17
C ARG A 71 11.72 3.45 2.42
N GLY A 72 12.94 3.17 2.85
CA GLY A 72 14.17 3.76 2.31
C GLY A 72 14.56 5.08 2.98
N THR A 73 15.78 5.53 2.71
CA THR A 73 16.37 6.74 3.28
C THR A 73 15.96 7.96 2.46
N LEU A 74 15.62 9.08 3.11
CA LEU A 74 15.31 10.34 2.43
C LEU A 74 16.48 10.78 1.54
N GLY A 75 16.15 11.20 0.31
CA GLY A 75 17.14 11.63 -0.70
C GLY A 75 17.80 10.49 -1.47
N GLU A 76 17.62 9.23 -1.07
CA GLU A 76 18.19 8.09 -1.78
C GLU A 76 17.22 7.54 -2.84
N PRO A 77 17.73 7.04 -4.00
CA PRO A 77 16.89 6.51 -5.07
C PRO A 77 15.98 5.34 -4.66
N GLY A 78 16.36 4.61 -3.61
CA GLY A 78 15.59 3.46 -3.09
C GLY A 78 14.41 3.84 -2.19
N ARG A 79 14.14 5.13 -1.98
CA ARG A 79 13.00 5.59 -1.18
C ARG A 79 11.68 5.34 -1.92
N GLU A 80 10.71 4.77 -1.22
CA GLU A 80 9.33 4.75 -1.68
C GLU A 80 8.83 6.20 -1.85
N HIS A 81 8.16 6.47 -2.97
CA HIS A 81 7.58 7.76 -3.33
C HIS A 81 6.13 7.64 -3.79
N SER A 82 5.56 6.44 -3.83
CA SER A 82 4.16 6.21 -4.16
C SER A 82 3.48 5.35 -3.09
N LEU A 83 2.23 5.68 -2.75
CA LEU A 83 1.41 4.82 -1.90
C LEU A 83 1.19 3.43 -2.53
N LYS A 84 1.22 3.31 -3.88
CA LYS A 84 1.12 2.02 -4.58
C LYS A 84 2.19 1.04 -4.09
N GLN A 85 3.42 1.50 -3.91
CA GLN A 85 4.54 0.67 -3.43
C GLN A 85 4.28 0.12 -2.02
N VAL A 86 3.64 0.91 -1.16
CA VAL A 86 3.24 0.46 0.19
C VAL A 86 2.12 -0.57 0.09
N ILE A 87 1.11 -0.34 -0.76
CA ILE A 87 -0.03 -1.24 -0.95
C ILE A 87 0.46 -2.58 -1.52
N ASP A 88 1.24 -2.57 -2.61
CA ASP A 88 1.82 -3.76 -3.23
C ASP A 88 2.57 -4.58 -2.20
N ARG A 89 3.46 -3.95 -1.44
CA ARG A 89 4.25 -4.63 -0.42
C ARG A 89 3.37 -5.31 0.64
N VAL A 90 2.29 -4.68 1.08
CA VAL A 90 1.38 -5.27 2.08
C VAL A 90 0.59 -6.42 1.46
N ALA A 91 0.00 -6.20 0.28
CA ALA A 91 -0.80 -7.20 -0.42
C ALA A 91 0.04 -8.42 -0.79
N ASP A 92 1.21 -8.22 -1.42
CA ASP A 92 2.10 -9.29 -1.85
C ASP A 92 2.61 -10.11 -0.68
N THR A 93 3.00 -9.47 0.44
CA THR A 93 3.46 -10.21 1.63
C THR A 93 2.36 -11.09 2.20
N ILE A 94 1.12 -10.58 2.29
CA ILE A 94 -0.02 -11.36 2.79
C ILE A 94 -0.35 -12.51 1.85
N THR A 95 -0.39 -12.24 0.54
CA THR A 95 -0.66 -13.24 -0.49
C THR A 95 0.39 -14.34 -0.46
N GLN A 96 1.67 -13.99 -0.41
CA GLN A 96 2.77 -14.95 -0.35
C GLN A 96 2.65 -15.88 0.87
N TRP A 97 2.40 -15.33 2.06
CA TRP A 97 2.20 -16.16 3.26
C TRP A 97 0.94 -17.02 3.18
N GLY A 98 -0.12 -16.51 2.56
CA GLY A 98 -1.34 -17.29 2.33
C GLY A 98 -1.10 -18.50 1.42
N ILE A 99 -0.31 -18.32 0.35
CA ILE A 99 0.10 -19.38 -0.57
C ILE A 99 1.00 -20.39 0.15
N GLU A 100 2.06 -19.92 0.82
CA GLU A 100 3.00 -20.78 1.56
C GLU A 100 2.31 -21.58 2.67
N GLY A 101 1.30 -20.98 3.30
CA GLY A 101 0.49 -21.62 4.33
C GLY A 101 -0.63 -22.52 3.82
N GLY A 102 -0.82 -22.63 2.49
CA GLY A 102 -1.90 -23.42 1.89
C GLY A 102 -3.31 -22.93 2.27
N TYR A 103 -3.47 -21.62 2.47
CA TYR A 103 -4.75 -21.02 2.88
C TYR A 103 -5.72 -20.83 1.73
N PHE A 104 -5.26 -20.71 0.48
CA PHE A 104 -6.12 -20.49 -0.69
C PHE A 104 -6.43 -21.81 -1.39
N VAL A 105 -7.64 -21.89 -1.97
CA VAL A 105 -8.10 -23.09 -2.70
C VAL A 105 -7.69 -23.07 -4.17
N ASP A 106 -7.16 -21.96 -4.65
CA ASP A 106 -6.84 -21.64 -6.04
C ASP A 106 -5.68 -20.64 -6.17
N ASP A 107 -4.97 -20.68 -7.31
CA ASP A 107 -3.78 -19.87 -7.62
C ASP A 107 -4.11 -18.63 -8.52
N HIS A 108 -5.39 -18.20 -8.55
CA HIS A 108 -5.94 -17.31 -9.58
C HIS A 108 -5.74 -15.80 -9.32
#